data_AF-A0A8T5U044-F1
#
_entry.id   AF-A0A8T5U044-F1
#
_cell.length_a   1.000
_cell.length_b   1.000
_cell.length_c   1.000
_cell.angle_alpha   90.00
_cell.angle_beta   90.00
_cell.angle_gamma   90.00
#
_symmetry.space_group_name_H-M   'P 1'
#
loop_
_entity.id
_entity.type
_entity.pdbx_description
1 polymer ?
#
loop_
_entity_poly.entity_id
_entity_poly.type
_entity_poly.pdbx_seq_one_letter_code
_entity_poly.pdbx_strand_id
1 'polypeptide(L)'
;MKEKDKRIIDESLTQRVIDPNTRRDITGEYINQRLKELEIVAEKIIQVALKEYMQDQSKKKNIYQKAYWKIHNELGMGFIGPATAAAGPLMEEKKHKLGEVLEIDYQDLL
;
A
#
# COMPACT_ATOMS: atom_id res chain seq x y z
N MET A 1 16.67 -2.58 -27.09
CA MET A 1 17.24 -2.59 -25.72
C MET A 1 16.25 -1.87 -24.82
N LYS A 2 15.85 -2.47 -23.69
CA LYS A 2 14.84 -1.93 -22.77
C LYS A 2 15.40 -0.70 -22.03
N GLU A 3 14.92 0.49 -22.36
CA GLU A 3 15.12 1.68 -21.51
C GLU A 3 14.35 1.46 -20.20
N LYS A 4 15.10 1.35 -19.11
CA LYS A 4 14.53 1.37 -17.77
C LYS A 4 14.10 2.80 -17.51
N ASP A 5 12.79 3.00 -17.51
CA ASP A 5 12.08 4.20 -17.06
C ASP A 5 12.41 4.47 -15.58
N LYS A 6 13.64 4.95 -15.33
CA LYS A 6 14.01 5.55 -14.05
C LYS A 6 13.31 6.90 -14.02
N ARG A 7 12.05 6.90 -13.61
CA ARG A 7 11.36 8.11 -13.17
C ARG A 7 12.29 8.76 -12.15
N ILE A 8 12.93 9.86 -12.55
CA ILE A 8 13.70 10.71 -11.66
C ILE A 8 12.66 11.24 -10.69
N ILE A 9 12.57 10.62 -9.51
CA ILE A 9 11.80 11.19 -8.41
C ILE A 9 12.54 12.47 -8.10
N ASP A 10 11.96 13.61 -8.49
CA ASP A 10 12.52 14.91 -8.20
C ASP A 10 12.69 14.99 -6.67
N GLU A 11 13.94 14.95 -6.21
CA GLU A 11 14.27 14.95 -4.78
C GLU A 11 13.71 16.20 -4.08
N SER A 12 13.40 17.26 -4.85
CA SER A 12 12.74 18.48 -4.36
C SER A 12 11.27 18.30 -3.95
N LEU A 13 10.60 17.23 -4.41
CA LEU A 13 9.20 16.92 -4.05
C LEU A 13 9.08 16.09 -2.78
N THR A 14 10.17 15.47 -2.32
CA THR A 14 10.16 14.64 -1.12
C THR A 14 10.47 15.51 0.08
N GLN A 15 9.45 15.81 0.89
CA GLN A 15 9.63 16.59 2.11
C GLN A 15 10.64 15.90 3.03
N ARG A 16 11.76 16.58 3.31
CA ARG A 16 12.82 16.06 4.17
C ARG A 16 12.34 15.96 5.62
N VAL A 17 12.75 14.90 6.30
CA VAL A 17 12.53 14.70 7.74
C VAL A 17 13.88 14.85 8.42
N ILE A 18 14.01 15.91 9.23
CA ILE A 18 15.22 16.19 10.00
C ILE A 18 14.97 15.83 11.46
N ASP A 19 15.87 15.06 12.05
CA ASP A 19 15.84 14.75 13.48
C ASP A 19 16.14 16.03 14.28
N PRO A 20 15.24 16.50 15.17
CA PRO A 20 15.43 17.73 15.93
C PRO A 20 16.60 17.66 16.93
N ASN A 21 17.00 16.47 17.37
CA ASN A 21 18.07 16.28 18.35
C ASN A 21 19.45 16.23 17.70
N THR A 22 19.56 15.49 16.60
CA THR A 22 20.85 15.25 15.93
C THR A 22 21.07 16.15 14.71
N ARG A 23 20.02 16.84 14.24
CA ARG A 23 19.96 17.61 12.97
C ARG A 23 20.30 16.76 11.73
N ARG A 24 20.30 15.44 11.86
CA ARG A 24 20.56 14.51 10.77
C ARG A 24 19.33 14.40 9.87
N ASP A 25 19.57 14.25 8.57
CA ASP A 25 18.52 13.85 7.63
C ASP A 25 18.19 12.37 7.85
N ILE A 26 16.96 12.12 8.27
CA ILE A 26 16.41 10.79 8.55
C ILE A 26 15.28 10.43 7.57
N THR A 27 15.15 11.16 6.45
CA THR A 27 14.03 11.00 5.50
C THR A 27 13.87 9.55 5.04
N GLY A 28 14.96 8.88 4.67
CA GLY A 28 14.93 7.48 4.24
C GLY A 28 14.56 6.50 5.36
N GLU A 29 15.08 6.71 6.57
CA GLU A 29 14.77 5.89 7.75
C GLU A 29 13.29 6.03 8.13
N TYR A 30 12.79 7.27 8.12
CA TYR A 30 11.39 7.60 8.35
C TYR A 30 10.47 6.95 7.31
N ILE A 31 10.77 7.11 6.01
CA ILE A 31 9.97 6.50 4.93
C ILE A 31 9.96 4.97 5.10
N ASN A 32 11.11 4.33 5.32
CA ASN A 32 11.20 2.88 5.48
C ASN A 32 10.41 2.37 6.68
N GLN A 33 10.49 3.05 7.82
CA GLN A 33 9.72 2.67 9.00
C GLN A 33 8.21 2.80 8.72
N ARG A 34 7.77 3.88 8.09
CA ARG A 34 6.37 4.09 7.73
C ARG A 34 5.87 3.06 6.73
N LEU A 35 6.65 2.71 5.71
CA LEU A 35 6.28 1.66 4.77
C LEU A 35 6.08 0.30 5.46
N LYS A 36 6.94 -0.05 6.43
CA LYS A 36 6.77 -1.28 7.22
C LYS A 36 5.50 -1.26 8.07
N GLU A 37 5.19 -0.12 8.69
CA GLU A 37 3.95 0.05 9.47
C GLU A 37 2.71 -0.10 8.56
N LEU A 38 2.71 0.54 7.39
CA LEU A 38 1.64 0.43 6.41
C LEU A 38 1.50 -0.98 5.85
N GLU A 39 2.61 -1.67 5.60
CA GLU A 39 2.62 -3.05 5.16
C GLU A 39 1.92 -3.96 6.17
N ILE A 40 2.21 -3.81 7.46
CA ILE A 40 1.54 -4.57 8.53
C ILE A 40 0.03 -4.28 8.56
N VAL A 41 -0.37 -3.03 8.37
CA VAL A 41 -1.79 -2.64 8.31
C VAL A 41 -2.48 -3.29 7.12
N ALA A 42 -1.90 -3.19 5.93
CA ALA A 42 -2.44 -3.79 4.71
C ALA A 42 -2.54 -5.32 4.83
N GLU A 43 -1.52 -5.97 5.39
CA GLU A 43 -1.51 -7.41 5.59
C GLU A 43 -2.64 -7.85 6.53
N LYS A 44 -2.88 -7.11 7.61
CA LYS A 44 -4.02 -7.37 8.51
C LYS A 44 -5.37 -7.24 7.78
N ILE A 45 -5.52 -6.25 6.90
CA ILE A 45 -6.74 -6.10 6.11
C ILE A 45 -6.94 -7.29 5.18
N ILE A 46 -5.90 -7.75 4.49
CA ILE A 46 -5.95 -8.93 3.61
C ILE A 46 -6.29 -10.19 4.42
N GLN A 47 -5.69 -10.38 5.59
CA GLN A 47 -5.99 -11.53 6.46
C GLN A 47 -7.44 -11.55 6.94
N VAL A 48 -8.01 -10.39 7.26
CA VAL A 48 -9.44 -10.28 7.61
C VAL A 48 -10.30 -10.62 6.40
N ALA A 49 -9.96 -10.12 5.21
CA ALA A 49 -10.67 -10.41 3.98
C ALA A 49 -10.67 -11.92 3.65
N LEU A 50 -9.51 -12.58 3.78
CA LEU A 50 -9.39 -14.02 3.60
C LEU A 50 -10.29 -14.80 4.58
N LYS A 51 -10.30 -14.40 5.86
CA LYS A 51 -11.20 -15.03 6.85
C LYS A 51 -12.67 -14.85 6.50
N GLU A 52 -13.08 -13.65 6.08
CA GLU A 52 -14.45 -13.39 5.59
C GLU A 52 -14.77 -14.28 4.37
N TYR A 53 -13.83 -14.46 3.45
CA TYR A 53 -14.00 -15.30 2.25
C TYR A 53 -14.12 -16.78 2.56
N MET A 54 -13.29 -17.29 3.49
CA MET A 54 -13.37 -18.68 3.94
C MET A 54 -14.68 -19.01 4.67
N GLN A 55 -15.35 -18.00 5.25
CA GLN A 55 -16.66 -18.16 5.88
C GLN A 55 -17.80 -18.13 4.86
N ASP A 56 -17.72 -17.26 3.85
CA ASP A 56 -18.76 -17.10 2.83
C ASP A 56 -18.16 -16.65 1.49
N GLN A 57 -17.87 -17.63 0.64
CA GLN A 57 -17.30 -17.41 -0.69
C GLN A 57 -18.25 -16.65 -1.63
N SER A 58 -19.57 -16.67 -1.38
CA SER A 58 -20.54 -15.97 -2.24
C SER A 58 -20.38 -14.44 -2.20
N LYS A 59 -19.74 -13.91 -1.15
CA LYS A 59 -19.51 -12.48 -0.94
C LYS A 59 -18.17 -11.99 -1.47
N LYS A 60 -17.42 -12.83 -2.21
CA LYS A 60 -16.08 -12.56 -2.76
C LYS A 60 -15.90 -11.14 -3.30
N LYS A 61 -16.80 -10.67 -4.18
CA LYS A 61 -16.76 -9.31 -4.77
C LYS A 61 -16.88 -8.20 -3.73
N ASN A 62 -17.80 -8.34 -2.77
CA ASN A 62 -18.00 -7.35 -1.72
C ASN A 62 -16.80 -7.31 -0.75
N ILE A 63 -16.30 -8.49 -0.36
CA ILE A 63 -15.11 -8.62 0.49
C ILE A 63 -13.90 -7.96 -0.18
N TYR A 64 -13.67 -8.24 -1.46
CA TYR A 64 -12.60 -7.60 -2.23
C TYR A 64 -12.75 -6.08 -2.27
N GLN A 65 -13.92 -5.54 -2.65
CA GLN A 65 -14.13 -4.09 -2.72
C GLN A 65 -13.93 -3.41 -1.37
N LYS A 66 -14.47 -3.99 -0.29
CA LYS A 66 -14.32 -3.48 1.08
C LYS A 66 -12.86 -3.47 1.51
N ALA A 67 -12.12 -4.55 1.26
CA ALA A 67 -10.70 -4.65 1.60
C ALA A 67 -9.84 -3.70 0.75
N TYR A 68 -10.11 -3.61 -0.55
CA TYR A 68 -9.46 -2.69 -1.47
C TYR A 68 -9.60 -1.24 -1.01
N TRP A 69 -10.83 -0.78 -0.73
CA TRP A 69 -11.06 0.59 -0.28
C TRP A 69 -10.44 0.88 1.08
N LYS A 70 -10.39 -0.11 1.98
CA LYS A 70 -9.66 0.03 3.25
C LYS A 70 -8.16 0.22 3.01
N ILE A 71 -7.53 -0.61 2.18
CA ILE A 71 -6.11 -0.47 1.84
C ILE A 71 -5.86 0.89 1.17
N HIS A 72 -6.71 1.29 0.23
CA HIS A 72 -6.62 2.58 -0.45
C HIS A 72 -6.70 3.76 0.53
N ASN A 73 -7.62 3.72 1.50
CA ASN A 73 -7.75 4.78 2.48
C ASN A 73 -6.54 4.85 3.42
N GLU A 74 -6.05 3.71 3.90
CA GLU A 74 -4.90 3.66 4.82
C GLU A 74 -3.57 4.04 4.12
N LEU A 75 -3.33 3.57 2.90
CA LEU A 75 -2.06 3.76 2.19
C LEU A 75 -2.07 4.99 1.26
N GLY A 76 -3.21 5.36 0.68
CA GLY A 76 -3.32 6.34 -0.40
C GLY A 76 -3.92 7.69 0.00
N MET A 77 -4.85 7.75 0.95
CA MET A 77 -5.51 9.00 1.37
C MET A 77 -5.24 9.42 2.82
N GLY A 78 -4.86 8.49 3.70
CA GLY A 78 -4.71 8.74 5.14
C GLY A 78 -3.43 9.50 5.52
N PHE A 79 -2.46 9.63 4.62
CA PHE A 79 -1.17 10.25 4.91
C PHE A 79 -0.84 11.35 3.89
N ILE A 80 -0.45 12.53 4.39
CA ILE A 80 0.14 13.61 3.60
C ILE A 80 1.60 13.72 4.05
N GLY A 81 2.55 13.31 3.21
CA GLY A 81 3.98 13.35 3.52
C GLY A 81 4.85 12.52 2.55
N PRO A 82 6.17 12.43 2.78
CA PRO A 82 7.10 11.73 1.89
C PRO A 82 6.83 10.21 1.80
N ALA A 83 6.19 9.64 2.83
CA ALA A 83 5.78 8.23 2.84
C ALA A 83 4.62 7.94 1.87
N THR A 84 3.75 8.92 1.58
CA THR A 84 2.60 8.76 0.68
C THR A 84 3.03 8.51 -0.76
N ALA A 85 4.03 9.27 -1.24
CA ALA A 85 4.60 9.06 -2.57
C ALA A 85 5.28 7.68 -2.69
N ALA A 86 5.90 7.21 -1.60
CA ALA A 86 6.54 5.91 -1.54
C ALA A 86 5.56 4.73 -1.34
N ALA A 87 4.33 4.99 -0.89
CA ALA A 87 3.31 3.97 -0.64
C ALA A 87 2.59 3.49 -1.91
N GLY A 88 2.71 4.19 -3.04
CA GLY A 88 2.09 3.80 -4.31
C GLY A 88 2.46 2.37 -4.78
N PRO A 89 3.76 2.02 -4.87
CA PRO A 89 4.18 0.65 -5.18
C PRO A 89 3.66 -0.40 -4.19
N LEU A 90 3.64 -0.06 -2.89
CA LEU A 90 3.11 -0.94 -1.85
C LEU A 90 1.60 -1.17 -2.05
N MET A 91 0.85 -0.14 -2.40
CA MET A 91 -0.59 -0.26 -2.68
C MET A 91 -0.86 -1.22 -3.84
N GLU A 92 -0.14 -1.09 -4.96
CA GLU A 92 -0.30 -2.00 -6.12
C GLU A 92 0.08 -3.44 -5.77
N GLU A 93 1.16 -3.65 -5.01
CA GLU A 93 1.54 -4.99 -4.52
C GLU A 93 0.44 -5.61 -3.65
N LYS A 94 -0.09 -4.87 -2.67
CA LYS A 94 -1.12 -5.39 -1.75
C LYS A 94 -2.48 -5.58 -2.44
N LYS A 95 -2.80 -4.76 -3.44
CA LYS A 95 -3.97 -4.97 -4.32
C LYS A 95 -3.84 -6.27 -5.11
N HIS A 96 -2.67 -6.54 -5.71
CA HIS A 96 -2.43 -7.79 -6.43
C HIS A 96 -2.57 -8.99 -5.50
N LYS A 97 -1.90 -8.95 -4.34
CA LYS A 97 -1.98 -9.99 -3.32
C LYS A 97 -3.41 -10.22 -2.83
N LEU A 98 -4.19 -9.16 -2.61
CA LEU A 98 -5.61 -9.27 -2.24
C LEU A 98 -6.42 -10.00 -3.33
N GLY A 99 -6.16 -9.70 -4.60
CA GLY A 99 -6.78 -10.39 -5.73
C GLY A 99 -6.44 -11.88 -5.75
N GLU A 100 -5.17 -12.24 -5.59
CA GLU A 100 -4.70 -13.64 -5.55
C GLU A 100 -5.32 -14.41 -4.38
N VAL A 101 -5.28 -13.84 -3.18
CA VAL A 101 -5.78 -14.50 -1.95
C VAL A 101 -7.29 -14.72 -1.99
N LEU A 102 -8.02 -13.81 -2.65
CA LEU A 102 -9.45 -13.94 -2.84
C LEU A 102 -9.81 -14.63 -4.14
N GLU A 103 -8.85 -15.14 -4.90
CA GLU A 103 -9.03 -15.81 -6.20
C GLU A 103 -9.82 -14.97 -7.22
N ILE A 104 -9.79 -13.64 -7.12
CA ILE A 104 -10.56 -12.73 -7.98
C ILE A 104 -10.04 -12.83 -9.41
N ASP A 105 -10.88 -13.34 -10.31
CA ASP A 105 -10.65 -13.20 -11.74
C ASP A 105 -11.11 -11.81 -12.18
N TYR A 106 -10.46 -11.22 -13.19
CA TYR A 106 -10.86 -9.91 -13.73
C TYR A 106 -12.33 -9.87 -14.17
N GLN A 107 -12.91 -11.03 -14.51
CA GLN A 107 -14.34 -11.20 -14.83
C GLN A 107 -15.26 -11.02 -13.62
N ASP A 108 -14.79 -11.29 -12.40
CA ASP A 108 -15.58 -11.13 -11.16
C ASP A 108 -15.79 -9.64 -10.79
N LEU A 109 -14.97 -8.75 -11.35
CA LEU A 109 -14.99 -7.32 -11.06
C LEU A 109 -15.86 -6.50 -12.01
N LEU A 110 -16.17 -7.04 -13.20
CA LEU A 110 -17.12 -6.47 -14.17
C LEU A 110 -18.57 -6.65 -13.69
#